data_AF-A0A0M4L9T5-F1
#
_entry.id   AF-A0A0M4L9T5-F1
#
_cell.length_a   1.000
_cell.length_b   1.000
_cell.length_c   1.000
_cell.angle_alpha   90.00
_cell.angle_beta   90.00
_cell.angle_gamma   90.00
#
_symmetry.space_group_name_H-M   'P 1'
#
loop_
_entity.id
_entity.type
_entity.pdbx_description
1 polymer ?
#
loop_
_entity_poly.entity_id
_entity_poly.type
_entity_poly.pdbx_seq_one_letter_code
_entity_poly.pdbx_strand_id
1 'polypeptide(L)'
;MLTMIFYLSIIIIINLLLINMNIFLSMNNKINREKNYPFECGFNMNSHSRLPFIINFYLITLLFLIFDVEIMMIIPTMYLMSSFNSMYMTLILLFFILILIISLMYEWIYSLLNWIFY
;
A
#
# COMPACT_ATOMS: atom_id res chain seq x y z
N MET A 1 -9.38 26.07 2.65
CA MET A 1 -8.00 25.74 3.10
C MET A 1 -7.90 25.74 4.63
N LEU A 2 -8.18 26.86 5.29
CA LEU A 2 -8.08 26.97 6.76
C LEU A 2 -9.01 26.00 7.51
N THR A 3 -10.23 25.78 7.01
CA THR A 3 -11.17 24.78 7.53
C THR A 3 -10.65 23.34 7.38
N MET A 4 -10.03 22.99 6.26
CA MET A 4 -9.43 21.66 6.05
C MET A 4 -8.26 21.40 6.99
N ILE A 5 -7.40 22.40 7.19
CA ILE A 5 -6.28 22.32 8.13
C ILE A 5 -6.80 22.11 9.57
N PHE A 6 -7.89 22.78 9.93
CA PHE A 6 -8.53 22.62 11.23
C PHE A 6 -9.10 21.21 11.44
N TYR A 7 -9.73 20.61 10.43
CA TYR A 7 -10.20 19.22 10.54
C TYR A 7 -9.04 18.22 10.67
N LEU A 8 -7.97 18.39 9.90
CA LEU A 8 -6.78 17.52 9.98
C LEU A 8 -6.10 17.62 11.34
N SER A 9 -5.96 18.82 11.89
CA SER A 9 -5.35 19.00 13.21
C SER A 9 -6.17 18.34 14.31
N ILE A 10 -7.50 18.45 14.27
CA ILE A 10 -8.39 17.77 15.22
C ILE A 10 -8.21 16.25 15.18
N ILE A 11 -8.16 15.66 13.99
CA ILE A 11 -7.99 14.20 13.84
C ILE A 11 -6.66 13.74 14.47
N ILE A 12 -5.57 14.46 14.21
CA ILE A 12 -4.25 14.15 14.77
C ILE A 12 -4.27 14.28 16.30
N ILE A 13 -4.89 15.33 16.85
CA ILE A 13 -5.00 15.56 18.29
C ILE A 13 -5.78 14.43 18.97
N ILE A 14 -6.91 14.00 18.38
CA ILE A 14 -7.72 12.90 18.92
C ILE A 14 -6.91 11.59 18.94
N ASN A 15 -6.18 11.27 17.87
CA ASN A 15 -5.36 10.05 17.83
C ASN A 15 -4.23 10.07 18.87
N LEU A 16 -3.57 11.22 19.06
CA LEU A 16 -2.55 11.37 20.10
C LEU A 16 -3.14 11.24 21.52
N LEU A 17 -4.32 11.81 21.75
CA LEU A 17 -5.03 11.66 23.02
C LEU A 17 -5.37 10.18 23.30
N LEU A 18 -5.86 9.45 22.29
CA LEU A 18 -6.18 8.02 22.43
C LEU A 18 -4.93 7.18 22.73
N ILE A 19 -3.81 7.45 22.07
CA ILE A 19 -2.53 6.77 22.34
C ILE A 19 -2.07 7.05 23.77
N ASN A 20 -2.11 8.31 24.21
CA ASN A 20 -1.69 8.69 25.56
C ASN A 20 -2.61 8.09 26.63
N MET A 21 -3.92 8.06 26.39
CA MET A 21 -4.88 7.40 27.27
C MET A 21 -4.57 5.90 27.38
N ASN A 22 -4.29 5.23 26.25
CA ASN A 22 -3.92 3.80 26.26
C ASN A 22 -2.65 3.56 27.08
N ILE A 23 -1.60 4.37 26.88
CA ILE A 23 -0.35 4.25 27.66
C ILE A 23 -0.62 4.45 29.15
N PHE A 24 -1.41 5.47 29.52
CA PHE A 24 -1.73 5.76 30.92
C PHE A 24 -2.59 4.67 31.58
N LEU A 25 -3.57 4.11 30.86
CA LEU A 25 -4.43 3.02 31.33
C LEU A 25 -3.72 1.66 31.32
N SER A 26 -2.68 1.50 30.52
CA SER A 26 -2.00 0.21 30.39
C SER A 26 -1.32 -0.19 31.71
N MET A 27 -1.65 -1.38 32.20
CA MET A 27 -1.02 -1.98 33.39
C MET A 27 0.40 -2.51 33.13
N ASN A 28 0.93 -2.30 31.92
CA ASN A 28 2.21 -2.87 31.45
C ASN A 28 3.46 -2.10 31.89
N ASN A 29 3.34 -1.09 32.76
CA ASN A 29 4.47 -0.29 33.23
C ASN A 29 5.49 -1.07 34.09
N LYS A 30 5.19 -2.29 34.53
CA LYS A 30 6.16 -3.15 35.21
C LYS A 30 6.96 -3.94 34.17
N ILE A 31 8.21 -3.53 33.98
CA ILE A 31 9.21 -4.21 33.15
C ILE A 31 9.52 -5.55 33.81
N ASN A 32 8.78 -6.59 33.44
CA ASN A 32 9.08 -7.96 33.86
C ASN A 32 10.11 -8.54 32.90
N ARG A 33 11.25 -8.99 33.43
CA ARG A 33 12.35 -9.61 32.65
C ARG A 33 11.86 -10.75 31.74
N GLU A 34 10.90 -11.53 32.22
CA GLU A 34 10.31 -12.67 31.48
C GLU A 34 9.43 -12.24 30.31
N LYS A 35 8.77 -11.07 30.38
CA LYS A 35 8.01 -10.51 29.24
C LYS A 35 8.92 -9.93 28.16
N ASN A 36 10.14 -9.54 28.55
CA ASN A 36 11.11 -8.92 27.65
C ASN A 36 12.06 -9.95 27.01
N TYR A 37 11.93 -11.24 27.34
CA TYR A 37 12.69 -12.31 26.71
C TYR A 37 11.91 -12.87 25.52
N PRO A 38 12.56 -13.26 24.40
CA PRO A 38 11.88 -13.94 23.31
C PRO A 38 11.21 -15.23 23.80
N PHE A 39 9.96 -15.45 23.39
CA PHE A 39 9.19 -16.64 23.79
C PHE A 39 9.95 -17.93 23.42
N GLU A 40 10.05 -18.84 24.39
CA GLU A 40 10.95 -19.99 24.46
C GLU A 40 10.65 -21.14 23.47
N CYS A 41 10.42 -20.84 22.20
CA CYS A 41 10.86 -21.78 21.18
C CYS A 41 12.40 -21.73 21.18
N GLY A 42 13.03 -22.36 22.19
CA GLY A 42 14.43 -22.26 22.66
C GLY A 42 15.56 -22.35 21.63
N PHE A 43 15.51 -21.51 20.61
CA PHE A 43 16.49 -21.34 19.57
C PHE A 43 17.10 -19.95 19.73
N ASN A 44 18.42 -19.90 19.84
CA ASN A 44 19.15 -18.64 19.76
C ASN A 44 18.91 -18.01 18.39
N MET A 45 18.61 -16.71 18.38
CA MET A 45 18.55 -15.90 17.16
C MET A 45 19.95 -15.69 16.57
N ASN A 46 20.57 -16.77 16.10
CA ASN A 46 21.52 -16.70 15.01
C ASN A 46 20.76 -17.03 13.71
N SER A 47 19.57 -16.43 13.53
CA SER A 47 18.95 -16.43 12.22
C SER A 47 19.77 -15.48 11.33
N HIS A 48 20.12 -15.95 10.14
CA HIS A 48 20.77 -15.10 9.15
C HIS A 48 19.92 -13.83 8.95
N SER A 49 20.57 -12.67 8.85
CA SER A 49 19.90 -11.38 8.61
C SER A 49 19.09 -11.36 7.30
N ARG A 50 19.34 -12.33 6.42
CA ARG A 50 18.61 -12.55 5.17
C ARG A 50 17.63 -13.70 5.36
N LEU A 51 16.37 -13.35 5.54
CA LEU A 51 15.26 -14.29 5.37
C LEU A 51 15.11 -14.59 3.87
N PRO A 52 14.79 -15.83 3.47
CA PRO A 52 14.46 -16.12 2.08
C PRO A 52 13.28 -15.23 1.66
N PHE A 53 13.50 -14.45 0.61
CA PHE A 53 12.51 -13.50 0.12
C PHE A 53 11.55 -14.21 -0.85
N ILE A 54 10.26 -14.05 -0.64
CA ILE A 54 9.22 -14.63 -1.50
C ILE A 54 9.03 -13.71 -2.71
N ILE A 55 9.54 -14.14 -3.86
CA ILE A 55 9.59 -13.38 -5.13
C ILE A 55 8.21 -12.82 -5.52
N ASN A 56 7.14 -13.55 -5.22
CA ASN A 56 5.77 -13.15 -5.55
C ASN A 56 5.38 -11.82 -4.88
N PHE A 57 5.79 -11.56 -3.63
CA PHE A 57 5.48 -10.29 -2.97
C PHE A 57 6.21 -9.11 -3.61
N TYR A 58 7.44 -9.32 -4.11
CA TYR A 58 8.16 -8.28 -4.84
C TYR A 58 7.53 -7.98 -6.20
N LEU A 59 7.08 -9.03 -6.90
CA LEU A 59 6.41 -8.84 -8.19
C LEU A 59 5.11 -8.04 -8.03
N ILE A 60 4.33 -8.32 -6.97
CA ILE A 60 3.11 -7.57 -6.68
C ILE A 60 3.41 -6.10 -6.37
N THR A 61 4.46 -5.79 -5.58
CA THR A 61 4.80 -4.40 -5.28
C THR A 61 5.30 -3.64 -6.51
N LEU A 62 6.04 -4.30 -7.40
CA LEU A 62 6.53 -3.72 -8.64
C LEU A 62 5.38 -3.45 -9.61
N LEU A 63 4.44 -4.40 -9.72
CA LEU A 63 3.21 -4.28 -10.50
C LEU A 63 2.32 -3.14 -9.98
N PHE A 64 2.16 -3.01 -8.67
CA PHE A 64 1.44 -1.89 -8.06
C PHE A 64 2.08 -0.54 -8.42
N LEU A 65 3.41 -0.45 -8.39
CA LEU A 65 4.13 0.79 -8.73
C LEU A 65 3.88 1.20 -10.19
N ILE A 66 3.90 0.24 -11.13
CA ILE A 66 3.65 0.51 -12.55
C ILE A 66 2.20 0.98 -12.76
N PHE A 67 1.23 0.26 -12.20
CA PHE A 67 -0.18 0.65 -12.33
C PHE A 67 -0.49 2.00 -11.66
N ASP A 68 0.17 2.36 -10.56
CA ASP A 68 0.00 3.68 -9.93
C ASP A 68 0.47 4.82 -10.85
N VAL A 69 1.59 4.64 -11.54
CA VAL A 69 2.09 5.61 -12.54
C VAL A 69 1.11 5.74 -13.71
N GLU A 70 0.55 4.63 -14.19
CA GLU A 70 -0.42 4.64 -15.30
C GLU A 70 -1.74 5.33 -14.92
N ILE A 71 -2.24 5.09 -13.70
CA ILE A 71 -3.43 5.78 -13.16
C ILE A 71 -3.16 7.28 -12.99
N MET A 72 -1.97 7.66 -12.53
CA MET A 72 -1.56 9.06 -12.42
C MET A 72 -1.61 9.78 -13.78
N MET A 73 -1.35 9.09 -14.89
CA MET A 73 -1.49 9.65 -16.24
C MET A 73 -2.95 9.79 -16.68
N ILE A 74 -3.86 8.91 -16.25
CA ILE A 74 -5.28 8.96 -16.65
C ILE A 74 -6.00 10.16 -16.02
N ILE A 75 -5.79 10.43 -14.73
CA ILE A 75 -6.51 11.48 -13.99
C ILE A 75 -6.47 12.86 -14.70
N PRO A 76 -5.32 13.40 -15.13
CA PRO A 76 -5.29 14.68 -15.83
C PRO A 76 -5.97 14.66 -17.18
N THR A 77 -5.95 13.52 -17.91
CA THR A 77 -6.62 13.43 -19.21
C THR A 77 -8.14 13.60 -19.10
N MET A 78 -8.75 13.13 -18.00
CA MET A 78 -10.19 13.33 -17.72
C MET A 78 -10.53 14.82 -17.56
N TYR A 79 -9.65 15.61 -16.94
CA TYR A 79 -9.85 17.06 -16.81
C TYR A 79 -9.71 17.77 -18.18
N LEU A 80 -8.74 17.35 -18.99
CA LEU A 80 -8.45 17.91 -20.31
C LEU A 80 -9.52 17.56 -21.38
N MET A 81 -10.41 16.60 -21.14
CA MET A 81 -11.51 16.29 -22.07
C MET A 81 -12.44 17.49 -22.31
N SER A 82 -12.52 18.41 -21.35
CA SER A 82 -13.36 19.60 -21.45
C SER A 82 -12.78 20.70 -22.36
N SER A 83 -11.46 20.74 -22.56
CA SER A 83 -10.77 21.82 -23.28
C SER A 83 -10.33 21.45 -24.70
N PHE A 84 -10.15 20.17 -24.98
CA PHE A 84 -9.76 19.67 -26.31
C PHE A 84 -10.92 18.98 -27.03
N ASN A 85 -10.71 18.60 -28.30
CA ASN A 85 -11.73 17.88 -29.06
C ASN A 85 -12.06 16.54 -28.38
N SER A 86 -13.31 16.41 -27.92
CA SER A 86 -13.78 15.30 -27.10
C SER A 86 -13.63 13.94 -27.79
N MET A 87 -13.86 13.87 -29.11
CA MET A 87 -13.73 12.65 -29.91
C MET A 87 -12.30 12.09 -29.96
N TYR A 88 -11.28 12.94 -30.10
CA TYR A 88 -9.89 12.47 -30.12
C TYR A 88 -9.42 12.06 -28.73
N MET A 89 -9.81 12.81 -27.69
CA MET A 89 -9.45 12.46 -26.31
C MET A 89 -10.10 11.16 -25.83
N THR A 90 -11.37 10.90 -26.20
CA THR A 90 -12.01 9.61 -25.90
C THR A 90 -11.30 8.44 -26.58
N LEU A 91 -10.88 8.59 -27.83
CA LEU A 91 -10.13 7.55 -28.55
C LEU A 91 -8.78 7.24 -27.88
N ILE A 92 -8.05 8.28 -27.47
CA ILE A 92 -6.76 8.12 -26.76
C ILE A 92 -6.96 7.42 -25.41
N LEU A 93 -7.97 7.84 -24.64
CA LEU A 93 -8.32 7.21 -23.37
C LEU A 93 -8.72 5.74 -23.53
N LEU A 94 -9.54 5.42 -24.53
CA LEU A 94 -9.93 4.04 -24.83
C LEU A 94 -8.72 3.19 -25.20
N PHE A 95 -7.82 3.71 -26.03
CA PHE A 95 -6.59 3.01 -26.39
C PHE A 95 -5.70 2.76 -25.17
N PHE A 96 -5.57 3.74 -24.29
CA PHE A 96 -4.78 3.62 -23.06
C PHE A 96 -5.38 2.57 -22.10
N ILE A 97 -6.71 2.56 -21.93
CA ILE A 97 -7.41 1.56 -21.11
C ILE A 97 -7.28 0.15 -21.72
N LEU A 98 -7.31 0.02 -23.04
CA LEU A 98 -7.10 -1.28 -23.70
C LEU A 98 -5.71 -1.84 -23.41
N ILE A 99 -4.67 -1.00 -23.43
CA ILE A 99 -3.30 -1.41 -23.09
C ILE A 99 -3.22 -1.91 -21.64
N LEU A 100 -3.85 -1.19 -20.71
CA LEU A 100 -3.93 -1.59 -19.29
C LEU A 100 -4.60 -2.95 -19.08
N ILE A 101 -5.69 -3.20 -19.81
CA ILE A 101 -6.39 -4.48 -19.72
C ILE A 101 -5.48 -5.59 -20.29
N ILE A 102 -4.79 -5.34 -21.40
CA ILE A 102 -3.89 -6.33 -22.02
C ILE A 102 -2.69 -6.63 -21.10
N SER A 103 -2.08 -5.64 -20.46
CA SER A 103 -0.96 -5.86 -19.53
C SER A 103 -1.40 -6.70 -18.32
N LEU A 104 -2.56 -6.39 -17.74
CA LEU A 104 -3.09 -7.15 -16.61
C LEU A 104 -3.48 -8.59 -17.00
N MET A 105 -4.06 -8.78 -18.19
CA MET A 105 -4.36 -10.11 -18.72
C MET A 105 -3.09 -10.93 -18.97
N TYR A 106 -2.03 -10.29 -19.48
CA TYR A 106 -0.73 -10.92 -19.65
C TYR A 106 -0.21 -11.42 -18.30
N GLU A 107 -0.12 -10.56 -17.29
CA GLU A 107 0.37 -10.93 -15.95
C GLU A 107 -0.45 -12.06 -15.30
N TRP A 108 -1.76 -12.07 -15.53
CA TRP A 108 -2.64 -13.11 -15.01
C TRP A 108 -2.38 -14.49 -15.66
N ILE A 109 -2.15 -14.53 -16.99
CA ILE A 109 -1.82 -15.77 -17.71
C ILE A 109 -0.50 -16.37 -17.22
N TYR A 110 0.50 -15.53 -16.90
CA TYR A 110 1.79 -15.99 -16.36
C TYR A 110 1.74 -16.46 -14.91
N SER A 111 0.54 -16.55 -14.32
CA SER A 111 0.30 -17.03 -12.94
C SER A 111 1.13 -16.34 -11.86
N LEU A 112 1.69 -15.15 -12.15
CA LEU A 112 2.45 -14.31 -11.22
C LEU A 112 1.58 -13.87 -10.03
N LEU A 113 0.25 -13.85 -10.23
CA LEU A 113 -0.77 -13.53 -9.22
C LEU A 113 -1.41 -14.75 -8.55
N ASN A 114 -1.00 -16.00 -8.87
CA ASN A 114 -1.58 -17.17 -8.22
C ASN A 114 -0.95 -17.40 -6.85
N TRP A 115 -1.77 -17.30 -5.81
CA TRP A 115 -1.38 -17.47 -4.41
C TRP A 115 -1.60 -18.90 -3.90
N ILE A 116 -1.61 -19.88 -4.80
CA ILE A 116 -1.75 -21.27 -4.43
C ILE A 116 -0.35 -21.85 -4.26
N PHE A 117 0.06 -21.85 -3.00
CA PHE A 117 1.24 -22.52 -2.49
C PHE A 117 1.25 -23.99 -2.94
N TYR A 118 2.35 -24.40 -3.57
CA TYR A 118 2.89 -25.75 -3.42
C TYR A 118 4.26 -25.61 -2.74
#